data_AF-A0A928BI38-F1
#
_entry.id   AF-A0A928BI38-F1
#
_cell.length_a   1.000
_cell.length_b   1.000
_cell.length_c   1.000
_cell.angle_alpha   90.00
_cell.angle_beta   90.00
_cell.angle_gamma   90.00
#
_symmetry.space_group_name_H-M   'P 1'
#
loop_
_entity.id
_entity.type
_entity.pdbx_description
1 polymer ?
#
loop_
_entity_poly.entity_id
_entity_poly.type
_entity_poly.pdbx_seq_one_letter_code
_entity_poly.pdbx_strand_id
1 'polypeptide(L)'
;MEKNFIRVRSTKDITISLTLTIAGGVLVALPTATSVNILGFFMIFAGIILFLMLRTGYKETETGDRYNKTERFFSQGMRNEIAEKIASKPSAVNLGEEDKGNAVRLDIYHSKQSGKAYIQLFEYVPYKYEPCTRQFEYEISETGKLI
;
A
#
# COMPACT_ATOMS: atom_id res chain seq x y z
N MET A 1 -3.46 -18.29 12.21
CA MET A 1 -3.52 -17.07 13.04
C MET A 1 -3.65 -15.91 12.08
N GLU A 2 -4.58 -14.98 12.30
CA GLU A 2 -4.68 -13.78 11.45
C GLU A 2 -3.53 -12.82 11.78
N LYS A 3 -2.79 -12.39 10.76
CA LYS A 3 -1.65 -11.49 10.92
C LYS A 3 -2.13 -10.04 10.99
N ASN A 4 -1.62 -9.33 11.99
CA ASN A 4 -1.91 -7.91 12.20
C ASN A 4 -0.83 -7.04 11.55
N PHE A 5 -1.26 -6.19 10.61
CA PHE A 5 -0.40 -5.25 9.90
C PHE A 5 -0.65 -3.82 10.39
N ILE A 6 0.43 -3.11 10.74
CA ILE A 6 0.40 -1.69 11.10
C ILE A 6 1.01 -0.83 10.00
N ARG A 7 0.46 0.35 9.77
CA ARG A 7 1.03 1.31 8.81
C ARG A 7 2.32 1.91 9.34
N VAL A 8 3.37 1.84 8.53
CA VAL A 8 4.70 2.38 8.83
C VAL A 8 5.20 3.23 7.66
N ARG A 9 6.24 4.04 7.91
CA ARG A 9 6.93 4.76 6.83
C ARG A 9 7.66 3.76 5.94
N SER A 10 7.38 3.83 4.65
CA SER A 10 8.16 3.14 3.63
C SER A 10 9.47 3.89 3.36
N THR A 11 10.47 3.18 2.83
CA THR A 11 11.70 3.81 2.35
C THR A 11 11.39 4.87 1.28
N LYS A 12 10.37 4.64 0.43
CA LYS A 12 9.92 5.62 -0.56
C LYS A 12 9.44 6.91 0.10
N ASP A 13 8.66 6.81 1.17
CA ASP A 13 8.14 7.97 1.91
C ASP A 13 9.28 8.81 2.48
N ILE A 14 10.29 8.15 3.05
CA ILE A 14 11.49 8.79 3.60
C ILE A 14 12.29 9.47 2.48
N THR A 15 12.53 8.78 1.37
CA THR A 15 13.30 9.35 0.25
C THR A 15 12.60 10.58 -0.33
N ILE A 16 11.29 10.54 -0.57
CA ILE A 16 10.54 11.67 -1.15
C ILE A 16 10.62 12.89 -0.22
N SER A 17 10.30 12.70 1.06
CA SER A 17 10.29 13.79 2.03
C SER A 17 11.68 14.38 2.28
N LEU A 18 12.70 13.53 2.39
CA LEU A 18 14.09 13.97 2.56
C LEU A 18 14.61 14.73 1.34
N THR A 19 14.34 14.23 0.13
CA THR A 19 14.77 14.88 -1.12
C THR A 19 14.17 16.27 -1.24
N LEU A 20 12.86 16.41 -0.95
CA LEU A 20 12.18 17.70 -0.98
C LEU A 20 12.74 18.68 0.05
N THR A 21 13.02 18.19 1.26
CA THR A 21 13.60 18.99 2.35
C THR A 21 15.00 19.49 2.00
N ILE A 22 15.86 18.61 1.48
CA ILE A 22 17.23 18.96 1.07
C ILE A 22 17.20 19.95 -0.10
N ALA A 23 16.37 19.70 -1.12
CA ALA A 23 16.23 20.60 -2.26
C ALA A 23 15.79 22.01 -1.83
N GLY A 24 14.80 22.09 -0.92
CA GLY A 24 14.38 23.37 -0.35
C GLY A 24 15.49 24.06 0.45
N GLY A 25 16.24 23.31 1.26
CA GLY A 25 17.40 23.82 2.00
C GLY A 25 18.48 24.41 1.11
N VAL A 26 18.80 23.73 0.00
CA VAL A 26 19.77 24.22 -0.98
C VAL A 26 19.30 25.53 -1.62
N LEU A 27 18.02 25.64 -1.98
CA LEU A 27 17.47 26.87 -2.58
C LEU A 27 17.54 28.06 -1.63
N VAL A 28 17.34 27.85 -0.32
CA VAL A 28 17.43 28.90 0.69
C VAL A 28 18.88 29.31 0.98
N ALA A 29 19.82 28.36 0.93
CA ALA A 29 21.22 28.59 1.27
C ALA A 29 22.00 29.32 0.16
N LEU A 30 21.58 29.17 -1.10
CA LEU A 30 22.22 29.84 -2.24
C LEU A 30 21.75 31.30 -2.34
N PRO A 31 22.63 32.23 -2.76
CA PRO A 31 22.27 33.64 -2.96
C PRO A 31 21.44 33.79 -4.23
N THR A 32 20.17 33.38 -4.16
CA THR A 32 19.19 33.47 -5.25
C THR A 32 18.18 34.59 -4.98
N ALA A 33 17.32 34.88 -5.96
CA ALA A 33 16.27 35.89 -5.79
C ALA A 33 15.37 35.55 -4.60
N THR A 34 14.83 36.56 -3.91
CA THR A 34 13.97 36.39 -2.73
C THR A 34 12.78 35.45 -3.00
N SER A 35 12.22 35.48 -4.21
CA SER A 35 11.15 34.56 -4.63
C SER A 35 11.57 33.09 -4.61
N VAL A 36 12.81 32.78 -4.97
CA VAL A 36 13.38 31.42 -4.98
C VAL A 36 13.65 30.96 -3.55
N ASN A 37 14.13 31.85 -2.67
CA ASN A 37 14.29 31.53 -1.25
C ASN A 37 12.94 31.21 -0.58
N ILE A 38 11.88 31.98 -0.90
CA ILE A 38 10.52 31.72 -0.40
C ILE A 38 10.04 30.35 -0.87
N LEU A 39 10.22 30.01 -2.15
CA LEU A 39 9.90 28.67 -2.68
C LEU A 39 10.66 27.58 -1.92
N GLY A 40 11.96 27.75 -1.69
CA GLY A 40 12.79 26.83 -0.94
C GLY A 40 12.27 26.61 0.49
N PHE A 41 11.83 27.66 1.17
CA PHE A 41 11.23 27.56 2.50
C PHE A 41 9.93 26.73 2.49
N PHE A 42 9.04 26.95 1.52
CA PHE A 42 7.83 26.13 1.36
C PHE A 42 8.16 24.67 1.06
N MET A 43 9.19 24.39 0.27
CA MET A 43 9.65 23.02 0.00
C MET A 43 10.15 22.32 1.27
N ILE A 44 10.90 23.00 2.13
CA ILE A 44 11.32 22.47 3.44
C ILE A 44 10.08 22.11 4.27
N PHE A 45 9.14 23.05 4.40
CA PHE A 45 7.92 22.83 5.17
C PHE A 45 7.09 21.66 4.64
N ALA A 46 6.91 21.60 3.31
CA ALA A 46 6.21 20.51 2.66
C ALA A 46 6.94 19.17 2.88
N GLY A 47 8.27 19.14 2.82
CA GLY A 47 9.07 17.95 3.08
C GLY A 47 8.88 17.41 4.49
N ILE A 48 8.88 18.29 5.51
CA ILE A 48 8.62 17.93 6.90
C ILE A 48 7.19 17.40 7.07
N ILE A 49 6.19 18.08 6.49
CA ILE A 49 4.79 17.63 6.57
C ILE A 49 4.63 16.25 5.92
N LEU A 50 5.19 16.05 4.73
CA LEU A 50 5.17 14.76 4.04
C LEU A 50 5.85 13.67 4.86
N PHE A 51 6.98 13.97 5.52
CA PHE A 51 7.63 13.03 6.42
C PHE A 51 6.71 12.62 7.58
N LEU A 52 5.96 13.56 8.15
CA LEU A 52 5.04 13.26 9.25
C LEU A 52 3.81 12.47 8.81
N MET A 53 3.26 12.77 7.63
CA MET A 53 1.99 12.21 7.15
C MET A 53 2.11 10.92 6.33
N LEU A 54 3.14 10.78 5.49
CA LEU A 54 3.25 9.61 4.61
C LEU A 54 3.59 8.35 5.41
N ARG A 55 2.69 7.36 5.37
CA ARG A 55 2.88 6.01 5.91
C ARG A 55 2.28 5.00 4.96
N THR A 56 2.99 4.74 3.87
CA THR A 56 2.51 3.87 2.79
C THR A 56 2.91 2.40 2.96
N GLY A 57 3.88 2.12 3.83
CA GLY A 57 4.34 0.76 4.12
C GLY A 57 3.51 0.07 5.20
N TYR A 58 3.60 -1.24 5.26
CA TYR A 58 2.99 -2.06 6.31
C TYR A 58 4.06 -2.88 7.03
N LYS A 59 3.88 -3.08 8.33
CA LYS A 59 4.76 -3.93 9.14
C LYS A 59 3.90 -4.95 9.87
N GLU A 60 4.29 -6.21 9.80
CA GLU A 60 3.69 -7.27 10.59
C GLU A 60 4.15 -7.14 12.05
N THR A 61 3.21 -7.25 12.99
CA THR A 61 3.46 -6.99 14.41
C THR A 61 4.28 -8.08 15.11
N GLU A 62 4.16 -9.33 14.69
CA GLU A 62 4.84 -10.47 15.32
C GLU A 62 6.27 -10.67 14.80
N THR A 63 6.44 -10.73 13.48
CA THR A 63 7.74 -10.99 12.82
C THR A 63 8.57 -9.72 12.68
N GLY A 64 7.91 -8.57 12.61
CA GLY A 64 8.54 -7.30 12.28
C GLY A 64 8.84 -7.09 10.80
N ASP A 65 8.41 -8.02 9.94
CA ASP A 65 8.65 -7.97 8.50
C ASP A 65 7.85 -6.82 7.85
N ARG A 66 8.45 -6.23 6.81
CA ARG A 66 7.85 -5.12 6.06
C ARG A 66 7.17 -5.62 4.81
N TYR A 67 5.95 -5.16 4.58
CA TYR A 67 5.09 -5.51 3.46
C TYR A 67 4.63 -4.25 2.72
N ASN A 68 4.41 -4.40 1.42
CA ASN A 68 3.62 -3.46 0.63
C ASN A 68 2.19 -4.00 0.53
N LYS A 69 1.22 -3.10 0.38
CA LYS A 69 -0.18 -3.46 0.17
C LYS A 69 -0.60 -3.11 -1.25
N THR A 70 -1.21 -4.07 -1.93
CA THR A 70 -1.95 -3.86 -3.18
C THR A 70 -3.43 -4.08 -2.88
N GLU A 71 -4.28 -3.13 -3.26
CA GLU A 71 -5.73 -3.21 -3.12
C GLU A 71 -6.33 -3.33 -4.52
N ARG A 72 -7.24 -4.27 -4.73
CA ARG A 72 -7.94 -4.51 -6.00
C ARG A 72 -9.45 -4.50 -5.75
N PHE A 73 -10.23 -3.83 -6.59
CA PHE A 73 -11.66 -3.66 -6.40
C PHE A 73 -12.46 -4.38 -7.48
N PHE A 74 -13.56 -5.02 -7.07
CA PHE A 74 -14.39 -5.85 -7.93
C PHE A 74 -15.89 -5.62 -7.68
N SER A 75 -16.69 -6.04 -8.66
CA SER A 75 -18.15 -6.09 -8.57
C SER A 75 -18.62 -7.18 -7.60
N GLN A 76 -19.88 -7.10 -7.14
CA GLN A 76 -20.42 -8.07 -6.18
C GLN A 76 -20.57 -9.48 -6.78
N GLY A 77 -20.80 -9.58 -8.09
CA GLY A 77 -20.93 -10.87 -8.79
C GLY A 77 -19.66 -11.73 -8.75
N MET A 78 -18.49 -11.08 -8.61
CA MET A 78 -17.20 -11.75 -8.55
C MET A 78 -16.84 -12.28 -7.15
N ARG A 79 -17.66 -12.00 -6.13
CA ARG A 79 -17.36 -12.36 -4.72
C ARG A 79 -17.01 -13.84 -4.56
N ASN A 80 -17.89 -14.73 -5.02
CA ASN A 80 -17.73 -16.17 -4.81
C ASN A 80 -16.56 -16.73 -5.63
N GLU A 81 -16.41 -16.28 -6.89
CA GLU A 81 -15.29 -16.67 -7.74
C GLU A 81 -13.95 -16.30 -7.11
N ILE A 82 -13.82 -15.05 -6.61
CA ILE A 82 -12.59 -14.60 -5.97
C ILE A 82 -12.37 -15.39 -4.68
N ALA A 83 -13.39 -15.57 -3.84
CA ALA A 83 -13.26 -16.32 -2.58
C ALA A 83 -12.77 -17.77 -2.79
N GLU A 84 -13.26 -18.46 -3.82
CA GLU A 84 -12.80 -19.81 -4.17
C GLU A 84 -11.38 -19.82 -4.74
N LYS A 85 -11.06 -18.86 -5.61
CA LYS A 85 -9.74 -18.77 -6.25
C LYS A 85 -8.64 -18.37 -5.28
N ILE A 86 -8.91 -17.46 -4.34
CA ILE A 86 -7.92 -17.10 -3.33
C ILE A 86 -7.66 -18.21 -2.32
N ALA A 87 -8.54 -19.21 -2.19
CA ALA A 87 -8.34 -20.36 -1.31
C ALA A 87 -7.57 -21.49 -2.01
N SER A 88 -7.65 -21.57 -3.34
CA SER A 88 -7.07 -22.65 -4.14
C SER A 88 -5.83 -22.22 -4.92
N LYS A 89 -5.96 -21.22 -5.81
CA LYS A 89 -4.88 -20.74 -6.67
C LYS A 89 -5.03 -19.23 -6.95
N PRO A 90 -4.36 -18.37 -6.17
CA PRO A 90 -4.51 -16.92 -6.28
C PRO A 90 -4.10 -16.36 -7.65
N SER A 91 -3.10 -16.95 -8.31
CA SER A 91 -2.71 -16.60 -9.69
C SER A 91 -3.82 -16.73 -10.76
N ALA A 92 -4.89 -17.48 -10.49
CA ALA A 92 -5.98 -17.72 -11.44
C ALA A 92 -7.13 -16.70 -11.34
N VAL A 93 -7.03 -15.73 -10.44
CA VAL A 93 -8.01 -14.64 -10.29
C VAL A 93 -8.09 -13.85 -11.60
N ASN A 94 -9.31 -13.67 -12.11
CA ASN A 94 -9.53 -12.93 -13.34
C ASN A 94 -9.53 -11.42 -13.04
N LEU A 95 -8.53 -10.71 -13.54
CA LEU A 95 -8.39 -9.26 -13.40
C LEU A 95 -9.19 -8.47 -14.45
N GLY A 96 -9.84 -9.13 -15.41
CA GLY A 96 -10.60 -8.45 -16.48
C GLY A 96 -11.85 -7.70 -16.01
N GLU A 97 -12.27 -7.89 -14.76
CA GLU A 97 -13.34 -7.13 -14.10
C GLU A 97 -12.85 -6.23 -12.96
N GLU A 98 -11.54 -6.05 -12.85
CA GLU A 98 -10.96 -5.04 -11.97
C GLU A 98 -11.54 -3.66 -12.30
N ASP A 99 -11.83 -2.85 -11.28
CA ASP A 99 -12.38 -1.50 -11.35
C ASP A 99 -13.79 -1.36 -11.94
N LYS A 100 -14.49 -2.47 -12.22
CA LYS A 100 -15.91 -2.44 -12.62
C LYS A 100 -16.89 -2.32 -11.45
N GLY A 101 -16.39 -2.16 -10.23
CA GLY A 101 -17.19 -1.96 -9.03
C GLY A 101 -16.34 -1.87 -7.76
N ASN A 102 -16.97 -1.44 -6.66
CA ASN A 102 -16.34 -1.26 -5.35
C ASN A 102 -16.97 -2.15 -4.26
N ALA A 103 -17.80 -3.12 -4.65
CA ALA A 103 -18.55 -3.94 -3.71
C ALA A 103 -17.63 -4.94 -2.97
N VAL A 104 -16.54 -5.35 -3.60
CA VAL A 104 -15.60 -6.31 -3.03
C VAL A 104 -14.19 -5.76 -3.18
N ARG A 105 -13.39 -5.81 -2.11
CA ARG A 105 -11.99 -5.37 -2.08
C ARG A 105 -11.09 -6.54 -1.71
N LEU A 106 -10.08 -6.78 -2.53
CA LEU A 106 -9.04 -7.77 -2.28
C LEU A 106 -7.78 -7.04 -1.78
N ASP A 107 -7.38 -7.34 -0.55
CA ASP A 107 -6.17 -6.79 0.05
C ASP A 107 -5.04 -7.83 -0.05
N ILE A 108 -3.91 -7.45 -0.65
CA ILE A 108 -2.74 -8.30 -0.80
C ILE A 108 -1.54 -7.61 -0.15
N TYR A 109 -1.07 -8.16 0.97
CA TYR A 109 0.16 -7.73 1.64
C TYR A 109 1.32 -8.60 1.16
N HIS A 110 2.31 -8.03 0.48
CA HIS A 110 3.41 -8.81 -0.08
C HIS A 110 4.77 -8.23 0.30
N SER A 111 5.76 -9.10 0.51
CA SER A 111 7.14 -8.70 0.82
C SER A 111 8.16 -9.50 0.04
N LYS A 112 8.89 -8.82 -0.85
CA LYS A 112 9.99 -9.42 -1.63
C LYS A 112 11.14 -9.92 -0.74
N GLN A 113 11.23 -9.43 0.49
CA GLN A 113 12.29 -9.81 1.43
C GLN A 113 11.98 -11.14 2.12
N SER A 114 10.75 -11.33 2.60
CA SER A 114 10.32 -12.59 3.21
C SER A 114 9.82 -13.63 2.21
N GLY A 115 9.55 -13.22 0.95
CA GLY A 115 9.01 -14.09 -0.08
C GLY A 115 7.54 -14.43 0.12
N LYS A 116 6.87 -13.79 1.08
CA LYS A 116 5.50 -14.12 1.50
C LYS A 116 4.49 -13.09 1.01
N ALA A 117 3.28 -13.57 0.74
CA ALA A 117 2.10 -12.78 0.45
C ALA A 117 0.92 -13.23 1.31
N TYR A 118 0.17 -12.26 1.84
CA TYR A 118 -1.04 -12.47 2.60
C TYR A 118 -2.21 -11.85 1.87
N ILE A 119 -3.24 -12.65 1.63
CA ILE A 119 -4.39 -12.26 0.81
C ILE A 119 -5.66 -12.35 1.66
N GLN A 120 -6.50 -11.34 1.58
CA GLN A 120 -7.80 -11.35 2.24
C GLN A 120 -8.86 -10.59 1.43
N LEU A 121 -10.03 -11.20 1.29
CA LEU A 121 -11.20 -10.59 0.65
C LEU A 121 -12.08 -9.88 1.66
N PHE A 122 -12.53 -8.69 1.29
CA PHE A 122 -13.46 -7.85 2.02
C PHE A 122 -14.67 -7.53 1.16
N GLU A 123 -15.85 -7.43 1.77
CA GLU A 123 -17.08 -6.96 1.13
C GLU A 123 -17.51 -5.65 1.74
N TYR A 124 -18.07 -4.80 0.90
CA TYR A 124 -18.66 -3.55 1.32
C TYR A 124 -20.04 -3.82 1.91
N VAL A 125 -20.11 -3.76 3.23
CA VAL A 125 -21.34 -3.65 4.01
C VAL A 125 -21.55 -2.15 4.28
N PRO A 126 -22.78 -1.60 4.35
CA PRO A 126 -22.98 -0.15 4.38
C PRO A 126 -21.99 0.61 5.29
N TYR A 127 -21.22 1.51 4.67
CA TYR A 127 -20.19 2.37 5.28
C TYR A 127 -18.88 1.68 5.70
N LYS A 128 -18.69 0.37 5.48
CA LYS A 128 -17.47 -0.34 5.90
C LYS A 128 -17.13 -1.58 5.06
N TYR A 129 -15.84 -1.80 4.86
CA TYR A 129 -15.35 -3.09 4.35
C TYR A 129 -15.17 -4.09 5.49
N GLU A 130 -15.89 -5.22 5.43
CA GLU A 130 -15.81 -6.30 6.40
C GLU A 130 -15.15 -7.55 5.77
N PRO A 131 -14.31 -8.27 6.52
CA PRO A 131 -13.63 -9.44 6.00
C PRO A 131 -14.63 -10.56 5.70
N CYS A 132 -14.65 -11.05 4.46
CA CYS A 132 -15.50 -12.16 4.04
C CYS A 132 -14.81 -13.51 4.12
N THR A 133 -13.49 -13.49 4.12
CA THR A 133 -12.65 -14.68 4.05
C THR A 133 -11.57 -14.60 5.11
N ARG A 134 -11.09 -15.78 5.51
CA ARG A 134 -9.88 -15.87 6.32
C ARG A 134 -8.70 -15.36 5.50
N GLN A 135 -7.68 -14.90 6.18
CA GLN A 135 -6.43 -14.56 5.54
C GLN A 135 -5.72 -15.83 5.08
N PHE A 136 -5.27 -15.83 3.82
CA PHE A 136 -4.47 -16.89 3.24
C PHE A 136 -3.02 -16.44 3.10
N GLU A 137 -2.09 -17.34 3.43
CA GLU A 137 -0.65 -17.15 3.27
C GLU A 137 -0.18 -17.94 2.04
N TYR A 138 0.54 -17.25 1.15
CA TYR A 138 1.10 -17.80 -0.08
C TYR A 138 2.54 -17.34 -0.25
N GLU A 139 3.30 -18.05 -1.10
CA GLU A 139 4.54 -17.50 -1.61
C GLU A 139 4.27 -16.42 -2.66
N ILE A 140 5.17 -15.44 -2.76
CA ILE A 140 5.07 -14.36 -3.77
C ILE A 140 4.99 -14.91 -5.20
N SER A 141 5.69 -16.02 -5.46
CA SER A 141 5.68 -16.73 -6.74
C SER A 141 4.27 -17.19 -7.14
N GLU A 142 3.44 -17.54 -6.16
CA GLU A 142 2.09 -18.07 -6.36
C GLU A 142 1.02 -16.98 -6.51
N THR A 143 1.30 -15.77 -6.05
CA THR A 143 0.43 -14.60 -6.25
C THR A 143 0.44 -14.06 -7.68
N GLY A 144 1.45 -14.40 -8.49
CA GLY A 144 1.46 -14.15 -9.93
C GLY A 144 1.08 -12.71 -10.31
N LYS A 145 -0.04 -12.56 -11.05
CA LYS A 145 -0.52 -11.28 -11.61
C LYS A 145 -1.19 -10.35 -10.58
N LEU A 146 -1.39 -10.79 -9.34
CA LEU A 146 -2.12 -10.03 -8.33
C LEU A 146 -1.31 -8.86 -7.75
N ILE A 147 0.03 -8.96 -7.75
CA ILE A 147 0.97 -7.98 -7.19
C ILE A 147 1.41 -6.98 -8.25
#